data_AF-A0A7Y0VBD4-F1
#
_entry.id   AF-A0A7Y0VBD4-F1
#
_cell.length_a   1.000
_cell.length_b   1.000
_cell.length_c   1.000
_cell.angle_alpha   90.00
_cell.angle_beta   90.00
_cell.angle_gamma   90.00
#
_symmetry.space_group_name_H-M   'P 1'
#
loop_
_entity.id
_entity.type
_entity.pdbx_description
1 polymer ?
#
loop_
_entity_poly.entity_id
_entity_poly.type
_entity_poly.pdbx_seq_one_letter_code
_entity_poly.pdbx_strand_id
1 'polypeptide(L)' 'MGYRPHTANDIIHQARELLVSRGYTFYNRKRLMVVPKSVVNEILGTEVA' A
#
# COMPACT_ATOMS: atom_id res chain seq x y z
N MET A 1 -11.53 -1.54 -14.86
CA MET A 1 -10.35 -2.31 -14.40
C MET A 1 -10.34 -2.28 -12.88
N GLY A 2 -11.08 -3.20 -12.25
CA GLY A 2 -11.20 -3.27 -10.79
C GLY A 2 -10.46 -4.50 -10.31
N TYR A 3 -9.34 -4.31 -9.61
CA TYR A 3 -8.67 -5.42 -8.93
C TYR A 3 -9.70 -6.09 -8.01
N ARG A 4 -9.66 -7.43 -7.92
CA ARG A 4 -10.48 -8.16 -6.95
C ARG A 4 -10.24 -7.51 -5.56
N PRO A 5 -11.29 -7.33 -4.73
CA PRO A 5 -11.16 -6.65 -3.45
C PRO A 5 -10.09 -7.27 -2.55
N HIS A 6 -9.83 -8.57 -2.71
CA HIS A 6 -8.75 -9.28 -2.04
C HIS A 6 -7.35 -8.78 -2.45
N THR A 7 -7.13 -8.56 -3.74
CA THR A 7 -5.87 -8.04 -4.29
C THR A 7 -5.62 -6.60 -3.85
N ALA A 8 -6.67 -5.75 -3.86
CA ALA A 8 -6.55 -4.38 -3.38
C ALA A 8 -6.16 -4.31 -1.89
N ASN A 9 -6.75 -5.18 -1.07
CA ASN A 9 -6.44 -5.25 0.36
C ASN A 9 -4.98 -5.71 0.58
N ASP A 10 -4.54 -6.72 -0.16
CA ASP A 10 -3.17 -7.22 -0.10
C ASP A 10 -2.13 -6.14 -0.45
N ILE A 11 -2.38 -5.35 -1.50
CA ILE A 11 -1.52 -4.22 -1.88
C ILE A 11 -1.45 -3.17 -0.77
N ILE A 12 -2.59 -2.83 -0.15
CA ILE A 12 -2.63 -1.87 0.97
C ILE A 12 -1.85 -2.41 2.18
N HIS A 13 -1.93 -3.71 2.45
CA HIS A 13 -1.16 -4.36 3.50
C HIS A 13 0.35 -4.27 3.23
N GLN A 14 0.81 -4.66 2.04
CA GLN A 14 2.21 -4.56 1.64
C GLN A 14 2.73 -3.10 1.70
N ALA A 15 1.93 -2.14 1.25
CA ALA A 15 2.24 -0.71 1.31
C ALA A 15 2.45 -0.20 2.74
N ARG A 16 1.65 -0.69 3.68
CA ARG A 16 1.79 -0.31 5.09
C ARG A 16 3.06 -0.89 5.69
N GLU A 17 3.36 -2.15 5.42
CA GLU A 17 4.57 -2.78 5.92
C GLU A 17 5.83 -2.07 5.41
N LEU A 18 5.84 -1.68 4.13
CA LEU A 18 6.92 -0.88 3.55
C LEU A 18 7.07 0.47 4.25
N LEU A 19 5.96 1.17 4.52
CA LEU A 19 5.98 2.46 5.22
C LEU A 19 6.45 2.32 6.67
N VAL A 20 6.02 1.28 7.38
CA VAL A 20 6.48 1.00 8.74
C VAL A 20 7.97 0.66 8.75
N SER A 21 8.45 -0.11 7.78
CA SER A 21 9.87 -0.42 7.59
C SER A 21 10.71 0.84 7.33
N ARG A 22 10.17 1.82 6.61
CA ARG A 22 10.78 3.16 6.40
C ARG A 22 10.76 4.06 7.64
N GLY A 23 10.21 3.61 8.76
CA GLY A 23 10.12 4.37 10.02
C GLY A 23 8.81 5.13 10.23
N TYR A 24 7.84 5.02 9.31
CA TYR A 24 6.52 5.64 9.45
C TYR A 24 5.60 4.76 10.32
N THR A 25 5.80 4.82 11.64
CA THR A 25 5.02 4.06 12.63
C THR A 25 3.51 4.38 12.62
N PHE A 26 3.12 5.52 12.05
CA PHE A 26 1.70 5.90 11.84
C PHE A 26 0.90 4.84 11.05
N TYR A 27 1.55 4.16 10.09
CA TYR A 27 0.90 3.15 9.24
C TYR A 27 0.81 1.75 9.89
N ASN A 28 1.32 1.59 11.12
CA ASN A 28 1.26 0.33 11.86
C ASN A 28 -0.15 -0.01 12.39
N ARG A 29 -1.14 0.88 12.24
CA ARG A 29 -2.50 0.64 12.74
C ARG A 29 -3.28 -0.38 11.91
N LYS A 30 -3.63 -1.53 12.50
CA LYS A 30 -4.33 -2.67 11.85
C LYS A 30 -5.57 -2.30 11.01
N ARG A 31 -6.35 -1.29 11.40
CA ARG A 31 -7.59 -0.85 10.70
C ARG A 31 -7.39 0.29 9.70
N LEU A 32 -6.15 0.73 9.47
CA LEU A 32 -5.86 1.80 8.54
C LEU A 32 -5.80 1.23 7.12
N MET A 33 -6.76 1.61 6.27
CA MET A 33 -6.87 1.16 4.86
C MET A 33 -6.47 2.25 3.86
N VAL A 34 -5.74 3.27 4.32
CA VAL A 34 -5.28 4.37 3.49
C VAL A 34 -3.77 4.32 3.36
N VAL A 35 -3.28 4.39 2.12
CA VAL A 35 -1.86 4.42 1.78
C VAL A 35 -1.62 5.43 0.66
N PRO A 36 -0.42 6.03 0.58
CA PRO A 36 -0.09 6.96 -0.49
C PRO A 36 -0.07 6.25 -1.84
N LYS A 37 -0.62 6.90 -2.88
CA LYS A 37 -0.57 6.40 -4.26
C LYS A 37 0.87 6.16 -4.74
N SER A 38 1.82 6.97 -4.28
CA SER A 38 3.24 6.80 -4.61
C SER A 38 3.77 5.42 -4.22
N VAL A 39 3.46 4.96 -3.00
CA VAL A 39 3.86 3.64 -2.49
C VAL A 39 3.13 2.52 -3.23
N VAL A 40 1.84 2.72 -3.53
CA VAL A 40 1.06 1.76 -4.31
C VAL A 40 1.64 1.58 -5.71
N ASN A 41 2.02 2.66 -6.38
CA ASN A 41 2.69 2.61 -7.68
C ASN A 41 4.05 1.89 -7.59
N GLU A 42 4.80 2.11 -6.51
CA GLU A 42 6.08 1.45 -6.26
C GLU A 42 5.90 -0.08 -6.16
N ILE A 43 4.88 -0.54 -5.43
CA ILE A 43 4.56 -1.97 -5.26
C ILE A 43 4.02 -2.60 -6.53
N LEU A 44 3.17 -1.87 -7.26
CA LEU A 44 2.61 -2.34 -8.52
C LEU A 44 3.66 -2.36 -9.65
N GLY A 45 4.84 -1.77 -9.45
CA GLY A 45 5.85 -1.62 -10.49
C GLY A 45 5.35 -0.81 -11.69
N THR A 46 4.25 -0.08 -11.54
CA THR A 46 3.70 0.77 -12.58
C THR A 46 4.37 2.13 -12.47
N GLU A 47 5.41 2.33 -13.27
CA GLU A 47 5.80 3.66 -13.69
C GLU A 47 4.55 4.30 -14.32
N VAL A 48 4.05 5.37 -13.73
CA VAL A 48 3.07 6.21 -14.42
C VAL A 48 3.83 6.83 -15.58
N ALA A 49 3.73 6.20 -16.75
CA ALA A 49 3.96 6.83 -18.04
C ALA A 49 2.76 7.73 -18.39
#